data_AF-A0A940UK23-F1
#
_entry.id   AF-A0A940UK23-F1
#
_cell.length_a   1.000
_cell.length_b   1.000
_cell.length_c   1.000
_cell.angle_alpha   90.00
_cell.angle_beta   90.00
_cell.angle_gamma   90.00
#
_symmetry.space_group_name_H-M   'P 1'
#
loop_
_entity.id
_entity.type
_entity.pdbx_description
1 polymer ?
#
loop_
_entity_poly.entity_id
_entity_poly.type
_entity_poly.pdbx_seq_one_letter_code
_entity_poly.pdbx_strand_id
1 'polypeptide(L)'
;MPVFLPHLGCRQRCIYCNQQLITGKQGQDDIEAVVTGTLASLNNPSEVAIYGGNPLGLSPKELTWLLSLFDTHRDSITHLRLSTEPIPPDAQVIELLKEKNVRVIELGIPAFNDETLRALGRHHTVQDLYDTYHLLTRAGFSVGLQVMIGLPGETADDVRTTARHLAELRPAFIRIYPLVVLRDTMLHVNFHEGRFTPLGLDEAVERASFLYLSALSHATKVVKMGLTENEFLKGALVAGPYHPAFGYLVRSHAFCMAVVAACQRAGISGRLMVSLSKQDVPHLIGYRRSNLVRLSERGIEATWEVVDLPQGLFQVSDGKMKVEGTLADALGAMQAIMGA
;
A
#
# COMPACT_ATOMS: atom_id res chain seq x y z
N MET A 1 5.65 -15.79 -6.01
CA MET A 1 6.66 -15.47 -7.04
C MET A 1 6.15 -14.32 -7.91
N PRO A 2 6.78 -13.13 -7.88
CA PRO A 2 6.40 -12.02 -8.75
C PRO A 2 6.97 -12.18 -10.17
N VAL A 3 6.14 -12.01 -11.19
CA VAL A 3 6.53 -11.88 -12.60
C VAL A 3 6.24 -10.45 -13.03
N PHE A 4 7.29 -9.70 -13.37
CA PHE A 4 7.17 -8.31 -13.80
C PHE A 4 7.14 -8.22 -15.33
N LEU A 5 6.05 -7.67 -15.88
CA LEU A 5 5.80 -7.44 -17.30
C LEU A 5 5.56 -5.94 -17.52
N PRO A 6 6.62 -5.13 -17.61
CA PRO A 6 6.52 -3.66 -17.65
C PRO A 6 5.63 -3.16 -18.78
N HIS A 7 4.64 -2.34 -18.43
CA HIS A 7 3.72 -1.65 -19.33
C HIS A 7 2.87 -2.56 -20.24
N LEU A 8 2.85 -3.88 -20.03
CA LEU A 8 2.04 -4.80 -20.82
C LEU A 8 0.55 -4.45 -20.69
N GLY A 9 -0.14 -4.15 -21.79
CA GLY A 9 -1.56 -3.76 -21.77
C GLY A 9 -1.83 -2.32 -21.30
N CYS A 10 -0.80 -1.53 -21.00
CA CYS A 10 -0.96 -0.09 -20.71
C CYS A 10 -1.14 0.69 -22.03
N ARG A 11 -2.26 1.41 -22.17
CA ARG A 11 -2.53 2.23 -23.36
C ARG A 11 -1.75 3.54 -23.38
N GLN A 12 -1.56 4.14 -22.21
CA GLN A 12 -0.67 5.29 -22.00
C GLN A 12 0.08 5.14 -20.68
N ARG A 13 1.08 6.00 -20.48
CA ARG A 13 1.91 5.99 -19.27
C ARG A 13 1.37 6.99 -18.26
N CYS A 14 1.15 6.53 -17.02
CA CYS A 14 0.88 7.42 -15.90
C CYS A 14 2.08 8.35 -15.68
N ILE A 15 1.85 9.57 -15.21
CA ILE A 15 2.89 10.61 -15.12
C ILE A 15 4.06 10.23 -14.21
N TYR A 16 3.83 9.32 -13.26
CA TYR A 16 4.78 8.89 -12.23
C TYR A 16 5.37 7.51 -12.48
N CYS A 17 4.91 6.81 -13.52
CA CYS A 17 5.13 5.39 -13.69
C CYS A 17 6.24 5.13 -14.71
N ASN A 18 7.34 4.53 -14.24
CA ASN A 18 8.37 3.97 -15.10
C ASN A 18 8.63 2.52 -14.69
N GLN A 19 7.89 1.58 -15.30
CA GLN A 19 7.95 0.17 -14.88
C GLN A 19 9.29 -0.45 -15.24
N GLN A 20 9.92 -0.03 -16.33
CA GLN A 20 11.27 -0.49 -16.69
C GLN A 20 12.30 -0.17 -15.59
N LEU A 21 12.23 1.04 -15.01
CA LEU A 21 13.08 1.41 -13.87
C LEU A 21 12.63 0.79 -12.54
N ILE A 22 11.32 0.65 -12.30
CA ILE A 22 10.79 0.07 -11.07
C ILE A 22 11.10 -1.44 -10.99
N THR A 23 11.10 -2.15 -12.13
CA THR A 23 11.29 -3.60 -12.18
C THR A 23 12.69 -4.01 -12.64
N GLY A 24 13.52 -3.06 -13.09
CA GLY A 24 14.87 -3.31 -13.55
C GLY A 24 14.99 -3.98 -14.92
N LYS A 25 13.97 -3.85 -15.76
CA LYS A 25 13.87 -4.51 -17.07
C LYS A 25 13.99 -3.49 -18.19
N GLN A 26 14.91 -3.69 -19.13
CA GLN A 26 15.12 -2.76 -20.26
C GLN A 26 14.61 -3.36 -21.56
N GLY A 27 13.88 -2.56 -22.35
CA GLY A 27 13.41 -2.95 -23.68
C GLY A 27 12.07 -3.69 -23.69
N GLN A 28 11.74 -4.25 -24.85
CA GLN A 28 10.59 -5.12 -25.07
C GLN A 28 11.06 -6.54 -24.79
N ASP A 29 11.20 -6.88 -23.49
CA ASP A 29 11.63 -8.21 -23.08
C ASP A 29 10.74 -9.27 -23.74
N ASP A 30 11.36 -10.35 -24.18
CA ASP A 30 10.64 -11.55 -24.56
C ASP A 30 9.84 -12.04 -23.33
N ILE A 31 8.52 -11.84 -23.39
CA ILE A 31 7.59 -12.15 -22.31
C ILE A 31 7.66 -13.64 -21.96
N GLU A 32 7.81 -14.51 -22.96
CA GLU A 32 7.90 -15.95 -22.76
C GLU A 32 9.21 -16.32 -22.05
N ALA A 33 10.33 -15.74 -22.47
CA ALA A 33 11.61 -15.93 -21.79
C ALA A 33 11.58 -15.42 -20.34
N VAL A 34 10.93 -14.28 -20.10
CA VAL A 34 10.72 -13.72 -18.76
C VAL A 34 9.91 -14.67 -17.88
N VAL A 35 8.77 -15.15 -18.38
CA VAL A 35 7.89 -16.05 -17.63
C VAL A 35 8.64 -17.34 -17.33
N THR A 36 9.19 -17.98 -18.36
CA THR A 36 9.91 -19.26 -18.23
C THR A 36 11.11 -19.14 -17.29
N GLY A 37 11.94 -18.10 -17.44
CA GLY A 37 13.10 -17.88 -16.59
C GLY A 37 12.72 -17.61 -15.12
N THR A 38 11.62 -16.88 -14.88
CA THR A 38 11.14 -16.64 -13.51
C THR A 38 10.60 -17.93 -12.88
N LEU A 39 9.81 -18.70 -13.63
CA LEU A 39 9.18 -19.92 -13.14
C LEU A 39 10.16 -21.07 -12.96
N ALA A 40 11.27 -21.11 -13.71
CA ALA A 40 12.34 -22.11 -13.54
C ALA A 40 12.97 -22.11 -12.13
N SER A 41 12.83 -21.02 -11.38
CA SER A 41 13.32 -20.91 -9.99
C SER A 41 12.34 -21.42 -8.93
N LEU A 42 11.16 -21.90 -9.32
CA LEU A 42 10.16 -22.43 -8.39
C LEU A 42 10.58 -23.82 -7.89
N ASN A 43 10.90 -23.89 -6.60
CA ASN A 43 11.23 -25.16 -5.93
C ASN A 43 10.02 -25.83 -5.28
N ASN A 44 8.91 -25.10 -5.09
CA ASN A 44 7.69 -25.58 -4.44
C ASN A 44 6.45 -24.89 -5.03
N PRO A 45 5.27 -25.54 -5.01
CA PRO A 45 4.02 -24.92 -5.41
C PRO A 45 3.79 -23.57 -4.73
N SER A 46 3.66 -22.51 -5.53
CA SER A 46 3.62 -21.13 -5.04
C SER A 46 2.54 -20.29 -5.74
N GLU A 47 2.06 -19.23 -5.08
CA GLU A 47 1.29 -18.17 -5.78
C GLU A 47 2.23 -17.48 -6.79
N VAL A 48 1.77 -17.28 -8.03
CA VAL A 48 2.47 -16.48 -9.04
C VAL A 48 1.70 -15.19 -9.29
N ALA A 49 2.36 -14.06 -9.15
CA ALA A 49 1.73 -12.74 -9.24
C ALA A 49 2.29 -11.93 -10.41
N ILE A 50 1.42 -11.55 -11.33
CA ILE A 50 1.77 -10.78 -12.53
C ILE A 50 1.61 -9.29 -12.23
N TYR A 51 2.71 -8.55 -12.30
CA TYR A 51 2.80 -7.11 -12.01
C TYR A 51 3.38 -6.33 -13.19
N GLY A 52 3.28 -5.01 -13.11
CA GLY A 52 4.00 -4.07 -13.98
C GLY A 52 3.22 -3.63 -15.22
N GLY A 53 2.07 -4.21 -15.49
CA GLY A 53 1.21 -3.85 -16.60
C GLY A 53 -0.27 -3.75 -16.20
N ASN A 54 -1.13 -3.81 -17.22
CA ASN A 54 -2.57 -3.82 -17.14
C ASN A 54 -3.14 -5.01 -17.93
N PRO A 55 -3.10 -6.24 -17.40
CA PRO A 55 -3.57 -7.43 -18.09
C PRO A 55 -5.02 -7.35 -18.58
N LEU A 56 -5.93 -6.67 -17.86
CA LEU A 56 -7.32 -6.47 -18.31
C LEU A 56 -7.45 -5.44 -19.45
N GLY A 57 -6.37 -4.72 -19.78
CA GLY A 57 -6.30 -3.84 -20.94
C GLY A 57 -5.94 -4.55 -22.25
N LEU A 58 -5.53 -5.83 -22.18
CA LEU A 58 -5.20 -6.66 -23.34
C LEU A 58 -6.47 -7.11 -24.07
N SER A 59 -6.34 -7.40 -25.38
CA SER A 59 -7.42 -8.09 -26.10
C SER A 59 -7.62 -9.52 -25.55
N PRO A 60 -8.80 -10.13 -25.70
CA PRO A 60 -9.05 -11.50 -25.24
C PRO A 60 -8.06 -12.54 -25.79
N LYS A 61 -7.54 -12.33 -27.01
CA LYS A 61 -6.53 -13.21 -27.62
C LYS A 61 -5.17 -13.06 -26.93
N GLU A 62 -4.74 -11.82 -26.67
CA GLU A 62 -3.48 -11.53 -26.00
C GLU A 62 -3.51 -11.99 -24.53
N LEU A 63 -4.63 -11.78 -23.84
CA LEU A 63 -4.80 -12.25 -22.47
C LEU A 63 -4.78 -13.79 -22.39
N THR A 64 -5.48 -14.48 -23.30
CA THR A 64 -5.44 -15.95 -23.40
C THR A 64 -4.02 -16.44 -23.63
N TRP A 65 -3.30 -15.83 -24.57
CA TRP A 65 -1.90 -16.18 -24.86
C TRP A 65 -1.02 -15.96 -23.62
N LEU A 66 -1.08 -14.78 -22.99
CA LEU A 66 -0.30 -14.46 -21.80
C LEU A 66 -0.50 -15.50 -20.69
N LEU A 67 -1.77 -15.82 -20.38
CA LEU A 67 -2.08 -16.76 -19.31
C LEU A 67 -1.69 -18.20 -19.67
N SER A 68 -1.66 -18.56 -20.96
CA SER A 68 -1.21 -19.88 -21.42
C SER A 68 0.27 -20.14 -21.16
N LEU A 69 1.10 -19.10 -21.05
CA LEU A 69 2.53 -19.25 -20.73
C LEU A 69 2.78 -19.88 -19.36
N PHE A 70 1.79 -19.85 -18.47
CA PHE A 70 1.86 -20.43 -17.13
C PHE A 70 1.37 -21.89 -17.09
N ASP A 71 0.73 -22.39 -18.15
CA ASP A 71 0.15 -23.74 -18.19
C ASP A 71 1.22 -24.82 -18.08
N THR A 72 2.40 -24.59 -18.64
CA THR A 72 3.56 -25.51 -18.59
C THR A 72 4.10 -25.74 -17.17
N HIS A 73 3.76 -24.85 -16.23
CA HIS A 73 4.19 -24.92 -14.83
C HIS A 73 3.01 -25.08 -13.87
N ARG A 74 1.83 -25.49 -14.36
CA ARG A 74 0.58 -25.51 -13.58
C ARG A 74 0.69 -26.30 -12.26
N ASP A 75 1.43 -27.40 -12.25
CA ASP A 75 1.65 -28.22 -11.03
C ASP A 75 2.51 -27.51 -9.97
N SER A 76 3.28 -26.50 -10.39
CA SER A 76 4.12 -25.66 -9.51
C SER A 76 3.45 -24.33 -9.13
N ILE A 77 2.22 -24.07 -9.60
CA ILE A 77 1.49 -22.82 -9.36
C ILE A 77 0.20 -23.12 -8.59
N THR A 78 0.10 -22.63 -7.35
CA THR A 78 -1.13 -22.82 -6.56
C THR A 78 -2.28 -22.01 -7.11
N HIS A 79 -2.02 -20.78 -7.55
CA HIS A 79 -2.94 -19.90 -8.26
C HIS A 79 -2.20 -18.69 -8.84
N LEU A 80 -2.85 -18.01 -9.78
CA LEU A 80 -2.40 -16.74 -10.31
C LEU A 80 -3.02 -15.56 -9.55
N ARG A 81 -2.20 -14.52 -9.40
CA ARG A 81 -2.59 -13.17 -8.98
C ARG A 81 -2.33 -12.18 -10.11
N LEU A 82 -3.29 -11.31 -10.40
CA LEU A 82 -3.12 -10.24 -11.40
C LEU A 82 -3.12 -8.87 -10.72
N SER A 83 -2.18 -8.00 -11.07
CA SER A 83 -2.28 -6.56 -10.79
C SER A 83 -2.62 -5.83 -12.08
N THR A 84 -3.67 -5.00 -12.05
CA THR A 84 -4.26 -4.42 -13.26
C THR A 84 -4.94 -3.07 -12.95
N GLU A 85 -5.27 -2.32 -14.00
CA GLU A 85 -6.18 -1.18 -13.87
C GLU A 85 -7.63 -1.66 -13.71
N PRO A 86 -8.50 -0.87 -13.04
CA PRO A 86 -9.92 -1.16 -12.99
C PRO A 86 -10.55 -0.97 -14.38
N ILE A 87 -10.69 -2.08 -15.10
CA ILE A 87 -11.40 -2.18 -16.38
C ILE A 87 -12.41 -3.31 -16.20
N PRO A 88 -13.73 -3.05 -16.24
CA PRO A 88 -14.73 -4.09 -16.05
C PRO A 88 -14.58 -5.18 -17.12
N PRO A 89 -14.21 -6.43 -16.75
CA PRO A 89 -14.06 -7.49 -17.73
C PRO A 89 -15.43 -8.03 -18.14
N ASP A 90 -15.55 -8.46 -19.40
CA ASP A 90 -16.73 -9.18 -19.87
C ASP A 90 -16.81 -10.62 -19.34
N ALA A 91 -17.92 -11.30 -19.61
CA ALA A 91 -18.13 -12.67 -19.16
C ALA A 91 -17.10 -13.67 -19.70
N GLN A 92 -16.59 -13.48 -20.93
CA GLN A 92 -15.60 -14.39 -21.52
C GLN A 92 -14.26 -14.25 -20.79
N VAL A 93 -13.86 -13.01 -20.46
CA VAL A 93 -12.65 -12.75 -19.68
C VAL A 93 -12.78 -13.33 -18.27
N ILE A 94 -13.93 -13.18 -17.59
CA ILE A 94 -14.15 -13.79 -16.26
C ILE A 94 -13.94 -15.30 -16.30
N GLU A 95 -14.52 -16.00 -17.28
CA GLU A 95 -14.40 -17.45 -17.39
C GLU A 95 -12.97 -17.88 -17.72
N LEU A 96 -12.28 -17.15 -18.60
CA LEU A 96 -10.86 -17.36 -18.87
C LEU A 96 -10.00 -17.24 -17.59
N LEU A 97 -10.23 -16.19 -16.79
CA LEU A 97 -9.51 -15.98 -15.53
C LEU A 97 -9.72 -17.16 -14.57
N LYS A 98 -10.94 -17.69 -14.46
CA LYS A 98 -11.24 -18.87 -13.64
C LYS A 98 -10.55 -20.13 -14.17
N GLU A 99 -10.61 -20.38 -15.48
CA GLU A 99 -9.98 -21.52 -16.16
C GLU A 99 -8.46 -21.54 -15.95
N LYS A 100 -7.84 -20.37 -16.00
CA LYS A 100 -6.40 -20.17 -15.78
C LYS A 100 -6.02 -20.09 -14.30
N ASN A 101 -6.93 -20.48 -13.39
CA ASN A 101 -6.71 -20.53 -11.95
C ASN A 101 -6.26 -19.18 -11.36
N VAL A 102 -6.76 -18.07 -11.89
CA VAL A 102 -6.66 -16.76 -11.23
C VAL A 102 -7.57 -16.79 -10.01
N ARG A 103 -7.07 -16.34 -8.86
CA ARG A 103 -7.82 -16.27 -7.60
C ARG A 103 -7.76 -14.90 -6.95
N VAL A 104 -6.70 -14.13 -7.21
CA VAL A 104 -6.50 -12.82 -6.60
C VAL A 104 -6.33 -11.77 -7.68
N ILE A 105 -7.04 -10.64 -7.56
CA ILE A 105 -6.91 -9.50 -8.48
C ILE A 105 -6.66 -8.23 -7.66
N GLU A 106 -5.60 -7.51 -7.97
CA GLU A 106 -5.23 -6.23 -7.39
C GLU A 106 -5.57 -5.10 -8.37
N LEU A 107 -6.50 -4.23 -7.98
CA LEU A 107 -6.89 -3.06 -8.78
C LEU A 107 -6.09 -1.84 -8.32
N GLY A 108 -5.35 -1.23 -9.26
CA GLY A 108 -4.59 -0.02 -9.01
C GLY A 108 -5.43 1.24 -9.12
N ILE A 109 -5.86 1.80 -7.98
CA ILE A 109 -6.63 3.05 -7.87
C ILE A 109 -5.85 4.05 -7.00
N PRO A 110 -5.05 4.95 -7.60
CA PRO A 110 -4.20 5.83 -6.81
C PRO A 110 -5.02 6.83 -5.98
N ALA A 111 -6.18 7.28 -6.48
CA ALA A 111 -7.08 8.24 -5.84
C ALA A 111 -8.54 7.90 -6.08
N PHE A 112 -9.41 8.28 -5.15
CA PHE A 112 -10.88 8.26 -5.32
C PHE A 112 -11.40 9.62 -5.82
N ASN A 113 -10.78 10.17 -6.86
CA ASN A 113 -11.12 11.45 -7.47
C ASN A 113 -10.78 11.43 -8.97
N ASP A 114 -11.76 11.62 -9.84
CA ASP A 114 -11.60 11.53 -11.30
C ASP A 114 -10.71 12.63 -11.89
N GLU A 115 -10.66 13.82 -11.29
CA GLU A 115 -9.74 14.89 -11.69
C GLU A 115 -8.29 14.50 -11.40
N THR A 116 -8.03 13.99 -10.20
CA THR A 116 -6.71 13.49 -9.81
C THR A 116 -6.30 12.31 -10.69
N LEU A 117 -7.20 11.36 -10.96
CA LEU A 117 -6.94 10.24 -11.87
C LEU A 117 -6.53 10.73 -13.26
N ARG A 118 -7.28 11.67 -13.84
CA ARG A 118 -6.94 12.27 -15.14
C ARG A 118 -5.60 13.00 -15.11
N ALA A 119 -5.34 13.80 -14.08
CA ALA A 119 -4.07 14.50 -13.92
C ALA A 119 -2.86 13.54 -13.81
N LEU A 120 -3.08 12.36 -13.24
CA LEU A 120 -2.09 11.30 -13.15
C LEU A 120 -1.89 10.51 -14.45
N GLY A 121 -2.71 10.76 -15.49
CA GLY A 121 -2.71 9.97 -16.72
C GLY A 121 -3.34 8.58 -16.55
N ARG A 122 -4.33 8.45 -15.67
CA ARG A 122 -5.18 7.25 -15.58
C ARG A 122 -6.38 7.38 -16.52
N HIS A 123 -6.82 6.25 -17.08
CA HIS A 123 -7.93 6.17 -18.04
C HIS A 123 -9.16 5.45 -17.52
N HIS A 124 -9.19 5.18 -16.23
CA HIS A 124 -10.35 4.69 -15.51
C HIS A 124 -10.84 5.78 -14.57
N THR A 125 -12.13 5.75 -14.29
CA THR A 125 -12.81 6.58 -13.31
C THR A 125 -12.95 5.83 -11.99
N VAL A 126 -13.40 6.54 -10.96
CA VAL A 126 -13.87 5.91 -9.72
C VAL A 126 -15.03 4.96 -10.00
N GLN A 127 -15.93 5.28 -10.94
CA GLN A 127 -17.04 4.38 -11.28
C GLN A 127 -16.54 3.06 -11.91
N ASP A 128 -15.56 3.14 -12.81
CA ASP A 128 -14.94 1.93 -13.41
C ASP A 128 -14.34 1.02 -12.33
N LEU A 129 -13.79 1.61 -11.25
CA LEU A 129 -13.35 0.84 -10.09
C LEU A 129 -14.49 0.10 -9.42
N TYR A 130 -15.58 0.79 -9.07
CA TYR A 130 -16.72 0.17 -8.40
C TYR A 130 -17.30 -0.97 -9.24
N ASP A 131 -17.50 -0.73 -10.53
CA ASP A 131 -18.05 -1.70 -11.47
C ASP A 131 -17.13 -2.94 -11.56
N THR A 132 -15.82 -2.72 -11.74
CA THR A 132 -14.82 -3.79 -11.78
C THR A 132 -14.78 -4.57 -10.46
N TYR A 133 -14.71 -3.86 -9.33
CA TYR A 133 -14.59 -4.44 -8.00
C TYR A 133 -15.79 -5.34 -7.68
N HIS A 134 -17.01 -4.84 -7.90
CA HIS A 134 -18.22 -5.61 -7.64
C HIS A 134 -18.39 -6.79 -8.59
N LEU A 135 -18.05 -6.62 -9.87
CA LEU A 135 -18.10 -7.69 -10.85
C LEU A 135 -17.12 -8.82 -10.47
N LEU A 136 -15.86 -8.50 -10.16
CA LEU A 136 -14.86 -9.49 -9.77
C LEU A 136 -15.20 -10.18 -8.44
N THR A 137 -15.67 -9.42 -7.44
CA THR A 137 -16.07 -9.98 -6.15
C THR A 137 -17.26 -10.92 -6.29
N ARG A 138 -18.29 -10.55 -7.08
CA ARG A 138 -19.43 -11.43 -7.39
C ARG A 138 -19.01 -12.69 -8.16
N ALA A 139 -17.98 -12.59 -8.99
CA ALA A 139 -17.41 -13.73 -9.71
C ALA A 139 -16.55 -14.66 -8.81
N GLY A 140 -16.35 -14.32 -7.54
CA GLY A 140 -15.65 -15.14 -6.55
C GLY A 140 -14.15 -14.88 -6.45
N PHE A 141 -13.62 -13.81 -7.05
CA PHE A 141 -12.22 -13.44 -6.90
C PHE A 141 -11.96 -12.73 -5.57
N SER A 142 -10.77 -12.93 -5.00
CA SER A 142 -10.27 -12.12 -3.88
C SER A 142 -9.70 -10.81 -4.44
N VAL A 143 -10.39 -9.69 -4.20
CA VAL A 143 -10.02 -8.39 -4.79
C VAL A 143 -9.31 -7.51 -3.77
N GLY A 144 -8.10 -7.06 -4.10
CA GLY A 144 -7.32 -6.09 -3.33
C GLY A 144 -7.19 -4.75 -4.04
N LEU A 145 -6.93 -3.68 -3.29
CA LEU A 145 -6.78 -2.32 -3.85
C LEU A 145 -5.38 -1.76 -3.59
N GLN A 146 -4.82 -1.04 -4.56
CA GLN A 146 -3.58 -0.30 -4.39
C GLN A 146 -3.89 1.20 -4.43
N VAL A 147 -3.65 1.87 -3.30
CA VAL A 147 -3.86 3.32 -3.14
C VAL A 147 -2.52 4.03 -2.98
N MET A 148 -2.52 5.32 -3.29
CA MET A 148 -1.33 6.15 -3.16
C MET A 148 -1.58 7.32 -2.21
N ILE A 149 -0.49 7.91 -1.72
CA ILE A 149 -0.51 9.16 -0.95
C ILE A 149 0.52 10.12 -1.53
N GLY A 150 0.32 11.42 -1.29
CA GLY A 150 1.20 12.49 -1.77
C GLY A 150 1.01 12.79 -3.24
N LEU A 151 -0.20 12.61 -3.76
CA LEU A 151 -0.55 12.91 -5.14
C LEU A 151 -0.54 14.43 -5.39
N PRO A 152 -0.35 14.89 -6.65
CA PRO A 152 -0.40 16.30 -6.98
C PRO A 152 -1.74 16.93 -6.55
N GLY A 153 -1.68 17.94 -5.68
CA GLY A 153 -2.85 18.61 -5.14
C GLY A 153 -3.60 17.86 -4.02
N GLU A 154 -3.10 16.70 -3.55
CA GLU A 154 -3.77 15.90 -2.52
C GLU A 154 -3.83 16.60 -1.17
N THR A 155 -5.05 16.79 -0.68
CA THR A 155 -5.37 17.36 0.63
C THR A 155 -5.58 16.28 1.68
N ALA A 156 -5.65 16.67 2.96
CA ALA A 156 -6.05 15.76 4.03
C ALA A 156 -7.48 15.20 3.84
N ASP A 157 -8.38 15.96 3.18
CA ASP A 157 -9.73 15.49 2.89
C ASP A 157 -9.77 14.39 1.83
N ASP A 158 -8.88 14.45 0.84
CA ASP A 158 -8.74 13.40 -0.17
C ASP A 158 -8.29 12.08 0.46
N VAL A 159 -7.39 12.14 1.44
CA VAL A 159 -6.94 10.96 2.20
C VAL A 159 -8.08 10.41 3.07
N ARG A 160 -8.87 11.26 3.71
CA ARG A 160 -10.10 10.84 4.43
C ARG A 160 -11.12 10.21 3.50
N THR A 161 -11.28 10.77 2.31
CA THR A 161 -12.18 10.25 1.29
C THR A 161 -11.73 8.87 0.82
N THR A 162 -10.43 8.70 0.57
CA THR A 162 -9.83 7.39 0.29
C THR A 162 -10.14 6.38 1.40
N ALA A 163 -9.94 6.72 2.68
CA ALA A 163 -10.28 5.86 3.80
C ALA A 163 -11.76 5.45 3.83
N ARG A 164 -12.68 6.40 3.57
CA ARG A 164 -14.13 6.14 3.51
C ARG A 164 -14.50 5.14 2.42
N HIS A 165 -13.96 5.30 1.21
CA HIS A 165 -14.22 4.38 0.11
C HIS A 165 -13.63 2.99 0.36
N LEU A 166 -12.44 2.90 0.96
CA LEU A 166 -11.86 1.61 1.37
C LEU A 166 -12.74 0.90 2.40
N ALA A 167 -13.30 1.63 3.37
CA ALA A 167 -14.24 1.11 4.36
C ALA A 167 -15.56 0.63 3.76
N GLU A 168 -16.04 1.30 2.72
CA GLU A 168 -17.25 0.93 1.97
C GLU A 168 -17.02 -0.34 1.14
N LEU A 169 -15.95 -0.38 0.34
CA LEU A 169 -15.64 -1.49 -0.56
C LEU A 169 -15.24 -2.76 0.21
N ARG A 170 -14.56 -2.62 1.37
CA ARG A 170 -14.02 -3.72 2.19
C ARG A 170 -13.18 -4.72 1.38
N PRO A 171 -12.11 -4.26 0.70
CA PRO A 171 -11.28 -5.14 -0.10
C PRO A 171 -10.61 -6.23 0.76
N ALA A 172 -10.27 -7.35 0.14
CA ALA A 172 -9.58 -8.45 0.83
C ALA A 172 -8.24 -7.99 1.45
N PHE A 173 -7.58 -7.03 0.80
CA PHE A 173 -6.42 -6.32 1.31
C PHE A 173 -6.19 -5.00 0.56
N ILE A 174 -5.34 -4.15 1.14
CA ILE A 174 -4.84 -2.94 0.49
C ILE A 174 -3.30 -2.89 0.46
N ARG A 175 -2.79 -2.07 -0.44
CA ARG A 175 -1.41 -1.59 -0.47
C ARG A 175 -1.38 -0.07 -0.49
N ILE A 176 -0.48 0.53 0.27
CA ILE A 176 -0.34 1.99 0.37
C ILE A 176 1.03 2.38 -0.15
N TYR A 177 1.07 3.19 -1.20
CA TYR A 177 2.32 3.62 -1.82
C TYR A 177 2.51 5.14 -1.73
N PRO A 178 3.60 5.63 -1.10
CA PRO A 178 3.97 7.03 -1.26
C PRO A 178 4.33 7.34 -2.70
N LEU A 179 3.82 8.45 -3.23
CA LEU A 179 4.24 8.96 -4.54
C LEU A 179 5.68 9.48 -4.44
N VAL A 180 6.55 8.93 -5.29
CA VAL A 180 7.95 9.36 -5.42
C VAL A 180 8.21 9.84 -6.84
N VAL A 181 9.18 10.75 -6.99
CA VAL A 181 9.63 11.23 -8.29
C VAL A 181 10.72 10.30 -8.80
N LEU A 182 10.44 9.62 -9.91
CA LEU A 182 11.41 8.78 -10.61
C LEU A 182 11.91 9.50 -11.86
N ARG A 183 13.20 9.37 -12.17
CA ARG A 183 13.79 9.90 -13.41
C ARG A 183 13.01 9.42 -14.64
N ASP A 184 13.13 10.19 -15.72
CA ASP A 184 12.53 9.85 -17.02
C ASP A 184 11.00 9.67 -16.96
N THR A 185 10.33 10.43 -16.08
CA THR A 185 8.86 10.48 -15.97
C THR A 185 8.35 11.90 -16.17
N MET A 186 7.06 12.05 -16.51
CA MET A 186 6.43 13.39 -16.58
C MET A 186 6.40 14.07 -15.20
N LEU A 187 6.28 13.30 -14.12
CA LEU A 187 6.38 13.81 -12.75
C LEU A 187 7.77 14.38 -12.46
N HIS A 188 8.84 13.79 -13.02
CA HIS A 188 10.19 14.34 -12.93
C HIS A 188 10.30 15.71 -13.61
N VAL A 189 9.71 15.86 -14.80
CA VAL A 189 9.64 17.16 -15.49
C VAL A 189 8.87 18.17 -14.63
N ASN A 190 7.69 17.80 -14.14
CA ASN A 190 6.88 18.66 -13.26
C ASN A 190 7.64 19.07 -11.99
N PHE A 191 8.40 18.16 -11.39
CA PHE A 191 9.24 18.44 -10.23
C PHE A 191 10.36 19.44 -10.57
N HIS A 192 11.08 19.21 -11.66
CA HIS A 192 12.19 20.07 -12.06
C HIS A 192 11.74 21.50 -12.42
N GLU A 193 10.54 21.63 -12.99
CA GLU A 193 9.92 22.93 -13.32
C GLU A 193 9.18 23.59 -12.13
N GLY A 194 9.22 22.98 -10.93
CA GLY A 194 8.54 23.51 -9.75
C GLY A 194 7.01 23.38 -9.76
N ARG A 195 6.44 22.62 -10.71
CA ARG A 195 5.00 22.33 -10.83
C ARG A 195 4.53 21.20 -9.92
N PHE A 196 5.44 20.48 -9.26
CA PHE A 196 5.13 19.45 -8.27
C PHE A 196 6.17 19.45 -7.14
N THR A 197 5.71 19.41 -5.90
CA THR A 197 6.56 19.21 -4.72
C THR A 197 6.11 17.92 -4.02
N PRO A 198 6.99 16.90 -3.89
CA PRO A 198 6.62 15.68 -3.20
C PRO A 198 6.54 15.90 -1.68
N LEU A 199 5.79 15.04 -0.99
CA LEU A 199 5.71 15.09 0.47
C LEU A 199 7.08 14.86 1.14
N GLY A 200 7.24 15.44 2.33
CA GLY A 200 8.27 15.02 3.27
C GLY A 200 7.99 13.61 3.81
N LEU A 201 9.04 12.94 4.30
CA LEU A 201 8.90 11.57 4.84
C LEU A 201 7.92 11.49 6.02
N ASP A 202 7.99 12.45 6.95
CA ASP A 202 7.13 12.46 8.14
C ASP A 202 5.64 12.65 7.77
N GLU A 203 5.35 13.57 6.84
CA GLU A 203 3.98 13.80 6.37
C GLU A 203 3.44 12.57 5.62
N ALA A 204 4.27 11.91 4.81
CA ALA A 204 3.88 10.67 4.15
C ALA A 204 3.62 9.53 5.17
N VAL A 205 4.44 9.43 6.22
CA VAL A 205 4.23 8.47 7.30
C VAL A 205 2.90 8.75 8.01
N GLU A 206 2.58 10.02 8.27
CA GLU A 206 1.32 10.43 8.90
C GLU A 206 0.10 10.05 8.04
N ARG A 207 0.07 10.46 6.78
CA ARG A 207 -1.04 10.13 5.85
C ARG A 207 -1.19 8.60 5.69
N ALA A 208 -0.09 7.87 5.58
CA ALA A 208 -0.11 6.41 5.50
C ALA A 208 -0.59 5.75 6.80
N SER A 209 -0.21 6.28 7.97
CA SER A 209 -0.67 5.78 9.27
C SER A 209 -2.19 5.92 9.40
N PHE A 210 -2.77 7.01 8.92
CA PHE A 210 -4.22 7.18 8.91
C PHE A 210 -4.92 6.11 8.06
N LEU A 211 -4.48 5.92 6.82
CA LEU A 211 -5.04 4.86 5.95
C LEU A 211 -4.84 3.46 6.54
N TYR A 212 -3.67 3.20 7.14
CA TYR A 212 -3.37 1.95 7.82
C TYR A 212 -4.33 1.67 8.98
N LEU A 213 -4.52 2.65 9.87
CA LEU A 213 -5.41 2.53 11.02
C LEU A 213 -6.88 2.41 10.60
N SER A 214 -7.32 3.15 9.58
CA SER A 214 -8.65 3.03 9.02
C SER A 214 -8.90 1.65 8.40
N ALA A 215 -7.92 1.08 7.70
CA ALA A 215 -8.03 -0.29 7.20
C ALA A 215 -8.16 -1.30 8.36
N LEU A 216 -7.37 -1.15 9.42
CA LEU A 216 -7.46 -2.01 10.61
C LEU A 216 -8.83 -1.92 11.29
N SER A 217 -9.43 -0.73 11.42
CA SER A 217 -10.75 -0.56 12.05
C SER A 217 -11.88 -1.26 11.30
N HIS A 218 -11.67 -1.62 10.04
CA HIS A 218 -12.61 -2.36 9.21
C HIS A 218 -12.11 -3.78 8.88
N ALA A 219 -11.16 -4.31 9.65
CA ALA A 219 -10.56 -5.64 9.47
C ALA A 219 -9.97 -5.89 8.07
N THR A 220 -9.62 -4.82 7.35
CA THR A 220 -8.98 -4.88 6.04
C THR A 220 -7.48 -5.06 6.21
N LYS A 221 -6.91 -6.08 5.57
CA LYS A 221 -5.46 -6.37 5.68
C LYS A 221 -4.65 -5.33 4.90
N VAL A 222 -3.60 -4.79 5.51
CA VAL A 222 -2.60 -3.95 4.81
C VAL A 222 -1.35 -4.79 4.55
N VAL A 223 -1.19 -5.25 3.30
CA VAL A 223 -0.12 -6.22 2.97
C VAL A 223 1.19 -5.56 2.55
N LYS A 224 1.15 -4.28 2.15
CA LYS A 224 2.34 -3.51 1.78
C LYS A 224 2.15 -2.02 2.07
N MET A 225 3.19 -1.41 2.62
CA MET A 225 3.32 0.04 2.76
C MET A 225 4.72 0.44 2.30
N GLY A 226 4.79 1.37 1.35
CA GLY A 226 6.06 1.76 0.73
C GLY A 226 6.41 0.93 -0.50
N LEU A 227 7.44 1.39 -1.22
CA LEU A 227 7.92 0.72 -2.43
C LEU A 227 8.76 -0.53 -2.06
N THR A 228 8.89 -1.46 -3.00
CA THR A 228 9.83 -2.59 -2.86
C THR A 228 11.22 -2.09 -3.26
N GLU A 229 12.18 -2.26 -2.35
CA GLU A 229 13.57 -1.88 -2.62
C GLU A 229 14.19 -2.82 -3.66
N ASN A 230 14.76 -2.22 -4.70
CA ASN A 230 15.68 -2.87 -5.62
C ASN A 230 16.69 -1.82 -6.12
N GLU A 231 17.83 -2.27 -6.67
CA GLU A 231 18.93 -1.40 -7.09
C GLU A 231 18.48 -0.39 -8.17
N PHE A 232 17.56 -0.80 -9.03
CA PHE A 232 17.02 0.02 -10.11
C PHE A 232 16.18 1.18 -9.59
N LEU A 233 15.32 0.93 -8.60
CA LEU A 233 14.54 1.96 -7.94
C LEU A 233 15.45 2.96 -7.24
N LYS A 234 16.52 2.51 -6.56
CA LYS A 234 17.49 3.41 -5.92
C LYS A 234 18.19 4.32 -6.92
N GLY A 235 18.61 3.77 -8.06
CA GLY A 235 19.26 4.55 -9.12
C GLY A 235 18.29 5.46 -9.90
N ALA A 236 16.98 5.25 -9.77
CA ALA A 236 15.95 6.01 -10.46
C ALA A 236 15.26 7.07 -9.60
N LEU A 237 15.37 6.98 -8.27
CA LEU A 237 14.72 7.90 -7.35
C LEU A 237 15.37 9.29 -7.42
N VAL A 238 14.57 10.29 -7.75
CA VAL A 238 14.98 11.70 -7.80
C VAL A 238 14.59 12.44 -6.52
N ALA A 239 13.35 12.28 -6.07
CA ALA A 239 12.83 12.97 -4.89
C ALA A 239 11.60 12.25 -4.28
N GLY A 240 11.23 12.67 -3.07
CA GLY A 240 10.02 12.25 -2.37
C GLY A 240 10.24 11.25 -1.24
N PRO A 241 9.16 10.82 -0.58
CA PRO A 241 9.19 10.12 0.70
C PRO A 241 9.50 8.63 0.53
N TYR A 242 10.74 8.32 0.19
CA TYR A 242 11.26 6.97 0.11
C TYR A 242 12.00 6.58 1.39
N HIS A 243 11.65 5.41 1.93
CA HIS A 243 12.43 4.76 2.97
C HIS A 243 12.32 3.23 2.82
N PRO A 244 13.42 2.46 2.89
CA PRO A 244 13.39 1.00 2.79
C PRO A 244 12.43 0.33 3.79
N ALA A 245 12.37 0.88 5.00
CA ALA A 245 11.49 0.44 6.08
C ALA A 245 10.24 1.32 6.25
N PHE A 246 9.71 1.94 5.18
CA PHE A 246 8.55 2.85 5.27
C PHE A 246 7.38 2.23 6.03
N GLY A 247 7.01 0.98 5.74
CA GLY A 247 5.94 0.30 6.47
C GLY A 247 6.21 0.09 7.97
N TYR A 248 7.48 -0.02 8.40
CA TYR A 248 7.81 -0.02 9.82
C TYR A 248 7.61 1.37 10.43
N LEU A 249 8.03 2.44 9.75
CA LEU A 249 7.82 3.82 10.20
C LEU A 249 6.33 4.11 10.40
N VAL A 250 5.48 3.69 9.44
CA VAL A 250 4.02 3.84 9.52
C VAL A 250 3.42 3.12 10.73
N ARG A 251 3.81 1.86 10.97
CA ARG A 251 3.34 1.11 12.15
C ARG A 251 3.85 1.70 13.45
N SER A 252 5.11 2.13 13.48
CA SER A 252 5.72 2.76 14.64
C SER A 252 5.04 4.09 14.99
N HIS A 253 4.73 4.90 13.98
CA HIS A 253 4.00 6.14 14.16
C HIS A 253 2.57 5.88 14.66
N ALA A 254 1.86 4.91 14.08
CA ALA A 254 0.54 4.51 14.54
C ALA A 254 0.54 4.05 16.01
N PHE A 255 1.55 3.27 16.43
CA PHE A 255 1.70 2.86 17.84
C PHE A 255 1.95 4.04 18.78
N CYS A 256 2.82 4.99 18.38
CA CYS A 256 3.05 6.22 19.14
C CYS A 256 1.75 7.00 19.34
N MET A 257 0.95 7.15 18.27
CA MET A 257 -0.33 7.83 18.34
C MET A 257 -1.36 7.09 19.19
N ALA A 258 -1.32 5.77 19.25
CA ALA A 258 -2.14 4.98 20.17
C ALA A 258 -1.81 5.29 21.63
N VAL A 259 -0.52 5.36 21.98
CA VAL A 259 -0.08 5.73 23.34
C VAL A 259 -0.55 7.13 23.70
N VAL A 260 -0.37 8.10 22.79
CA VAL A 260 -0.87 9.48 22.98
C VAL A 260 -2.37 9.49 23.23
N ALA A 261 -3.15 8.79 22.40
CA ALA A 261 -4.60 8.72 22.52
C ALA A 261 -5.06 8.10 23.85
N ALA A 262 -4.42 6.99 24.27
CA ALA A 262 -4.72 6.34 25.54
C ALA A 262 -4.42 7.26 26.74
N CYS A 263 -3.31 8.01 26.69
CA CYS A 263 -2.96 8.97 27.73
C CYS A 263 -3.96 10.12 27.80
N GLN A 264 -4.33 10.69 26.65
CA GLN A 264 -5.33 11.76 26.55
C GLN A 264 -6.70 11.32 27.07
N ARG A 265 -7.14 10.11 26.69
CA ARG A 265 -8.40 9.51 27.16
C ARG A 265 -8.44 9.32 28.68
N ALA A 266 -7.31 8.97 29.29
CA ALA A 266 -7.20 8.79 30.73
C ALA A 266 -6.84 10.08 31.49
N GLY A 267 -6.52 11.18 30.79
CA GLY A 267 -6.06 12.42 31.41
C GLY A 267 -4.72 12.30 32.15
N ILE A 268 -3.85 11.38 31.71
CA ILE A 268 -2.53 11.15 32.33
C ILE A 268 -1.40 11.76 31.49
N SER A 269 -0.37 12.26 32.16
CA SER A 269 0.84 12.85 31.55
C SER A 269 2.00 12.79 32.55
N GLY A 270 3.18 13.27 32.14
CA GLY A 270 4.41 13.21 32.92
C GLY A 270 5.16 11.91 32.69
N ARG A 271 5.77 11.36 33.74
CA ARG A 271 6.53 10.11 33.67
C ARG A 271 5.61 8.90 33.72
N LEU A 272 5.57 8.13 32.64
CA LEU A 272 4.64 7.01 32.47
C LEU A 272 5.39 5.71 32.20
N MET A 273 4.96 4.62 32.82
CA MET A 273 5.40 3.25 32.51
C MET A 273 4.48 2.66 31.43
N VAL A 274 5.06 2.23 30.31
CA VAL A 274 4.37 1.50 29.25
C VAL A 274 4.72 0.02 29.34
N SER A 275 3.74 -0.81 29.70
CA SER A 275 3.87 -2.27 29.70
C SER A 275 3.40 -2.79 28.33
N LEU A 276 4.28 -3.47 27.59
CA LEU A 276 3.99 -3.93 26.24
C LEU A 276 4.73 -5.23 25.87
N SER A 277 4.35 -5.82 24.75
CA SER A 277 5.03 -7.01 24.21
C SER A 277 6.46 -6.67 23.79
N LYS A 278 7.35 -7.68 23.78
CA LYS A 278 8.73 -7.51 23.29
C LYS A 278 8.78 -7.02 21.84
N GLN A 279 7.80 -7.41 21.03
CA GLN A 279 7.69 -7.08 19.61
C GLN A 279 7.28 -5.62 19.38
N ASP A 280 6.62 -4.98 20.36
CA ASP A 280 6.16 -3.60 20.25
C ASP A 280 7.15 -2.57 20.83
N VAL A 281 8.17 -3.01 21.60
CA VAL A 281 9.23 -2.14 22.12
C VAL A 281 9.86 -1.26 21.03
N PRO A 282 10.25 -1.79 19.85
CA PRO A 282 10.77 -0.96 18.77
C PRO A 282 9.76 0.10 18.27
N HIS A 283 8.46 -0.18 18.34
CA HIS A 283 7.41 0.75 17.91
C HIS A 283 7.19 1.88 18.93
N LEU A 284 7.31 1.59 20.23
CA LEU A 284 7.31 2.60 21.27
C LEU A 284 8.52 3.53 21.16
N ILE A 285 9.72 2.96 20.95
CA ILE A 285 10.96 3.76 20.87
C ILE A 285 10.99 4.59 19.57
N GLY A 286 10.62 3.98 18.44
CA GLY A 286 10.70 4.58 17.12
C GLY A 286 12.12 4.64 16.54
N TYR A 287 12.20 4.85 15.22
CA TYR A 287 13.48 4.97 14.53
C TYR A 287 14.28 6.16 15.08
N ARG A 288 15.55 5.93 15.48
CA ARG A 288 16.39 6.94 16.15
C ARG A 288 15.72 7.61 17.36
N ARG A 289 14.89 6.86 18.11
CA ARG A 289 14.15 7.35 19.28
C ARG A 289 13.11 8.44 18.97
N SER A 290 12.69 8.57 17.71
CA SER A 290 11.76 9.62 17.26
C SER A 290 10.44 9.65 18.03
N ASN A 291 9.93 8.49 18.44
CA ASN A 291 8.65 8.40 19.13
C ASN A 291 8.77 8.82 20.59
N LEU A 292 9.89 8.53 21.26
CA LEU A 292 10.13 9.04 22.62
C LEU A 292 10.21 10.58 22.63
N VAL A 293 10.83 11.17 21.61
CA VAL A 293 10.84 12.64 21.42
C VAL A 293 9.42 13.16 21.20
N ARG A 294 8.67 12.56 20.27
CA ARG A 294 7.29 12.95 19.95
C ARG A 294 6.32 12.82 21.14
N LEU A 295 6.54 11.83 22.01
CA LEU A 295 5.82 11.66 23.28
C LEU A 295 6.22 12.75 24.28
N SER A 296 7.51 13.02 24.42
CA SER A 296 8.01 14.06 25.33
C SER A 296 7.51 15.46 24.97
N GLU A 297 7.45 15.80 23.68
CA GLU A 297 6.85 17.04 23.18
C GLU A 297 5.36 17.19 23.54
N ARG A 298 4.68 16.07 23.85
CA ARG A 298 3.29 16.01 24.31
C ARG A 298 3.18 15.81 25.82
N GLY A 299 4.26 16.04 26.55
CA GLY A 299 4.32 15.93 28.01
C GLY A 299 4.33 14.49 28.53
N ILE A 300 4.76 13.51 27.71
CA ILE A 300 4.85 12.09 28.10
C ILE A 300 6.32 11.64 28.11
N GLU A 301 6.88 11.47 29.30
CA GLU A 301 8.17 10.81 29.52
C GLU A 301 7.97 9.30 29.67
N ALA A 302 7.98 8.57 28.56
CA ALA A 302 7.74 7.13 28.57
C ALA A 302 8.98 6.32 28.98
N THR A 303 8.82 5.50 30.02
CA THR A 303 9.63 4.31 30.31
C THR A 303 8.86 3.06 29.94
N TRP A 304 9.51 1.89 29.83
CA TRP A 304 8.81 0.67 29.46
C TRP A 304 9.28 -0.58 30.19
N GLU A 305 8.38 -1.55 30.26
CA GLU A 305 8.63 -2.90 30.74
C GLU A 305 8.03 -3.93 29.77
N VAL A 306 8.68 -5.08 29.64
CA VAL A 306 8.20 -6.16 28.77
C VAL A 306 7.31 -7.09 29.57
N VAL A 307 6.08 -7.30 29.09
CA VAL A 307 5.09 -8.19 29.68
C VAL A 307 4.51 -9.13 28.61
N ASP A 308 3.83 -10.18 29.05
CA ASP A 308 3.12 -11.11 28.17
C ASP A 308 1.77 -10.51 27.74
N LEU A 309 1.83 -9.62 26.75
CA LEU A 309 0.66 -9.04 26.10
C LEU A 309 0.65 -9.39 24.61
N PRO A 310 -0.53 -9.58 24.00
CA PRO A 310 -0.67 -9.67 22.56
C PRO A 310 -0.08 -8.45 21.86
N GLN A 311 0.52 -8.65 20.69
CA GLN A 311 1.08 -7.57 19.90
C GLN A 311 0.04 -6.49 19.57
N GLY A 312 0.40 -5.22 19.74
CA GLY A 312 -0.47 -4.08 19.51
C GLY A 312 -1.37 -3.70 20.69
N LEU A 313 -1.35 -4.48 21.77
CA LEU A 313 -1.92 -4.12 23.07
C LEU A 313 -0.81 -3.59 24.00
N PHE A 314 -1.14 -2.59 24.80
CA PHE A 314 -0.25 -2.03 25.80
C PHE A 314 -1.04 -1.47 26.98
N GLN A 315 -0.34 -1.25 28.08
CA GLN A 315 -0.85 -0.61 29.28
C GLN A 315 0.02 0.60 29.61
N VAL A 316 -0.60 1.72 29.99
CA VAL A 316 0.11 2.93 30.44
C VAL A 316 -0.25 3.21 31.89
N SER A 317 0.74 3.50 32.73
CA SER A 317 0.57 3.76 34.16
C SER A 317 1.39 4.95 34.64
N ASP A 318 0.80 5.80 35.48
CA ASP A 318 1.49 6.87 36.23
C ASP A 318 1.86 6.45 37.67
N GLY A 319 1.64 5.17 38.01
CA GLY A 319 1.81 4.60 39.35
C GLY A 319 0.56 4.64 40.24
N LYS A 320 -0.48 5.40 39.86
CA LYS A 320 -1.79 5.46 40.55
C LYS A 320 -2.92 4.93 39.68
N MET A 321 -2.93 5.35 38.42
CA MET A 321 -3.89 4.94 37.41
C MET A 321 -3.20 4.07 36.37
N LYS A 322 -3.96 3.13 35.82
CA LYS A 322 -3.53 2.24 34.75
C LYS A 322 -4.60 2.22 33.67
N VAL A 323 -4.22 2.48 32.43
CA VAL A 323 -5.10 2.48 31.26
C VAL A 323 -4.61 1.48 30.22
N GLU A 324 -5.54 0.71 29.67
CA GLU A 324 -5.29 -0.14 28.51
C GLU A 324 -5.45 0.64 27.21
N GLY A 325 -4.57 0.36 26.27
CA GLY A 325 -4.56 0.95 24.94
C GLY A 325 -4.26 -0.07 23.86
N THR A 326 -4.74 0.24 22.66
CA THR A 326 -4.65 -0.59 21.46
C THR A 326 -4.35 0.30 20.26
N LEU A 327 -3.92 -0.29 19.14
CA LEU A 327 -3.78 0.47 17.89
C LEU A 327 -5.10 1.15 17.44
N ALA A 328 -6.27 0.65 17.85
CA ALA A 328 -7.54 1.27 17.49
C ALA A 328 -7.72 2.66 18.12
N ASP A 329 -7.12 2.91 19.29
CA ASP A 329 -7.16 4.21 19.95
C ASP A 329 -6.51 5.32 19.09
N ALA A 330 -5.54 4.96 18.24
CA ALA A 330 -4.82 5.91 17.39
C ALA A 330 -5.72 6.56 16.32
N LEU A 331 -6.75 5.87 15.83
CA LEU A 331 -7.54 6.36 14.69
C LEU A 331 -8.24 7.68 15.03
N GLY A 332 -8.84 7.79 16.23
CA GLY A 332 -9.50 9.01 16.68
C GLY A 332 -8.52 10.18 16.83
N ALA A 333 -7.32 9.92 17.38
CA ALA A 333 -6.28 10.94 17.47
C ALA A 333 -5.79 11.41 16.11
N MET A 334 -5.64 10.51 15.14
CA MET A 334 -5.24 10.86 13.78
C MET A 334 -6.32 11.61 13.00
N GLN A 335 -7.61 11.31 13.23
CA GLN A 335 -8.71 12.08 12.66
C GLN A 335 -8.66 13.56 13.10
N ALA A 336 -8.34 13.83 14.37
CA ALA A 336 -8.23 15.18 14.88
C ALA A 336 -7.03 15.94 14.26
N ILE A 337 -5.89 15.28 14.07
CA ILE A 337 -4.71 15.88 13.43
C ILE A 337 -4.98 16.22 11.97
N MET A 338 -5.65 15.32 11.24
CA MET A 338 -5.94 15.54 9.83
C MET A 338 -7.09 16.50 9.57
N GLY A 339 -7.98 16.71 10.55
CA GLY A 339 -9.12 17.62 10.47
C GLY A 339 -8.82 19.07 10.89
N ALA A 340 -7.61 19.34 11.37
CA ALA A 340 -7.15 20.66 11.81
C ALA A 340 -6.60 21.52 10.66
#